data_AF-A0A8S3A5C6-F1
#
_entry.id   AF-A0A8S3A5C6-F1
#
_cell.length_a   1.000
_cell.length_b   1.000
_cell.length_c   1.000
_cell.angle_alpha   90.00
_cell.angle_beta   90.00
_cell.angle_gamma   90.00
#
_symmetry.space_group_name_H-M   'P 1'
#
loop_
_entity.id
_entity.type
_entity.pdbx_description
1 polymer ?
#
loop_
_entity_poly.entity_id
_entity_poly.type
_entity_poly.pdbx_seq_one_letter_code
_entity_poly.pdbx_strand_id
1 'polypeptide(L)' 'MGDYSKALEFYKKDIAIKKISLPPTHPDLANSYNNIGVAYSEMGDYPKAISLLEKALDIYRKSLP' A
#
# COMPACT_ATOMS: atom_id res chain seq x y z
N MET A 1 -21.61 2.58 -1.18
CA MET A 1 -20.65 1.72 -0.45
C MET A 1 -19.65 1.18 -1.47
N GLY A 2 -18.40 1.61 -1.40
CA GLY A 2 -17.36 1.10 -2.30
C GLY A 2 -17.09 -0.38 -2.01
N ASP A 3 -16.78 -1.16 -3.05
CA ASP A 3 -16.37 -2.56 -2.89
C ASP A 3 -14.88 -2.62 -2.49
N TYR A 4 -14.61 -2.21 -1.24
CA TYR A 4 -13.26 -2.16 -0.70
C TYR A 4 -12.61 -3.55 -0.65
N SER A 5 -13.40 -4.61 -0.44
CA SER A 5 -12.93 -5.99 -0.48
C SER A 5 -12.27 -6.33 -1.81
N LYS A 6 -12.93 -5.98 -2.92
CA LYS A 6 -12.39 -6.20 -4.27
C LYS A 6 -11.18 -5.30 -4.56
N ALA A 7 -11.22 -4.05 -4.13
CA ALA A 7 -10.07 -3.14 -4.25
C ALA A 7 -8.83 -3.69 -3.51
N LEU A 8 -9.01 -4.16 -2.28
CA LEU A 8 -7.95 -4.77 -1.48
C LEU A 8 -7.37 -6.03 -2.14
N GLU A 9 -8.20 -6.85 -2.80
CA GLU A 9 -7.73 -8.00 -3.57
C GLU A 9 -6.81 -7.59 -4.73
N PHE A 10 -7.23 -6.59 -5.53
CA PHE A 10 -6.41 -6.07 -6.62
C PHE A 10 -5.10 -5.46 -6.14
N TYR A 11 -5.11 -4.67 -5.06
CA TYR A 11 -3.88 -4.12 -4.50
C TYR A 11 -2.91 -5.19 -3.98
N LYS A 12 -3.42 -6.29 -3.40
CA LYS A 12 -2.57 -7.42 -2.98
C LYS A 12 -1.89 -8.08 -4.18
N LYS A 13 -2.61 -8.28 -5.29
CA LYS A 13 -2.04 -8.83 -6.54
C LYS A 13 -1.00 -7.88 -7.14
N ASP A 14 -1.29 -6.59 -7.19
CA ASP A 14 -0.36 -5.55 -7.65
C ASP A 14 0.93 -5.55 -6.83
N ILE A 15 0.85 -5.62 -5.49
CA ILE A 15 2.03 -5.74 -4.62
C ILE A 15 2.82 -7.01 -4.90
N ALA A 16 2.15 -8.14 -5.14
CA ALA A 16 2.83 -9.40 -5.44
C ALA A 16 3.65 -9.30 -6.73
N ILE A 17 3.10 -8.69 -7.78
CA ILE A 17 3.78 -8.47 -9.07
C ILE A 17 4.95 -7.49 -8.88
N LYS A 18 4.70 -6.34 -8.25
CA LYS A 18 5.72 -5.30 -8.01
C LYS A 18 6.90 -5.81 -7.20
N LYS A 19 6.68 -6.70 -6.23
CA LYS A 19 7.77 -7.31 -5.45
C LYS A 19 8.68 -8.24 -6.27
N ILE A 20 8.19 -8.77 -7.39
CA ILE A 20 8.99 -9.61 -8.29
C ILE A 20 9.79 -8.73 -9.26
N SER A 21 9.21 -7.61 -9.71
CA SER A 21 9.79 -6.78 -10.77
C SER A 21 10.57 -5.56 -10.27
N LEU A 22 10.33 -5.09 -9.04
CA LEU A 22 10.88 -3.83 -8.53
C LEU A 22 11.73 -4.06 -7.28
N PRO A 23 12.75 -3.21 -7.04
CA PRO A 23 13.44 -3.16 -5.76
C PRO A 23 12.46 -2.89 -4.59
N PRO A 24 12.73 -3.40 -3.38
CA PRO A 24 11.87 -3.18 -2.21
C PRO A 24 11.68 -1.69 -1.83
N THR A 25 12.56 -0.81 -2.29
CA THR A 25 12.54 0.63 -2.05
C THR A 25 11.85 1.41 -3.18
N HIS A 26 11.27 0.73 -4.18
CA HIS A 26 10.68 1.42 -5.33
C HIS A 26 9.41 2.22 -4.92
N PRO A 27 9.27 3.50 -5.33
CA PRO A 27 8.11 4.34 -5.01
C PRO A 27 6.76 3.72 -5.37
N ASP A 28 6.67 2.99 -6.49
CA ASP A 28 5.42 2.32 -6.89
C ASP A 28 4.93 1.25 -5.90
N LEU A 29 5.85 0.64 -5.14
CA LEU A 29 5.50 -0.30 -4.07
C LEU A 29 4.95 0.47 -2.85
N ALA A 30 5.49 1.66 -2.56
CA ALA A 30 4.96 2.56 -1.54
C ALA A 30 3.54 3.04 -1.89
N ASN A 31 3.31 3.43 -3.15
CA ASN A 31 1.99 3.83 -3.64
C ASN A 31 0.92 2.76 -3.39
N SER A 32 1.24 1.48 -3.64
CA SER A 32 0.30 0.39 -3.38
C SER A 32 -0.02 0.25 -1.90
N TYR A 33 0.98 0.33 -1.02
CA TYR A 33 0.75 0.31 0.43
C TYR A 33 -0.09 1.50 0.90
N ASN A 34 0.17 2.70 0.36
CA ASN A 34 -0.60 3.90 0.65
C ASN A 34 -2.08 3.73 0.28
N ASN A 35 -2.37 3.20 -0.90
CA ASN A 35 -3.74 3.00 -1.37
C ASN A 35 -4.52 1.99 -0.54
N ILE A 36 -3.86 0.91 -0.07
CA ILE A 36 -4.46 -0.03 0.88
C ILE A 36 -4.71 0.66 2.23
N GLY A 37 -3.77 1.49 2.70
CA GLY A 37 -3.91 2.26 3.92
C GLY A 37 -5.12 3.19 3.89
N VAL A 38 -5.29 3.94 2.80
CA VAL A 38 -6.47 4.78 2.56
C VAL A 38 -7.74 3.95 2.54
N ALA A 39 -7.76 2.81 1.84
CA ALA A 39 -8.93 1.94 1.80
C ALA A 39 -9.35 1.46 3.21
N TYR A 40 -8.41 1.10 4.08
CA TYR A 40 -8.72 0.75 5.47
C TYR A 40 -9.19 1.96 6.29
N SER A 41 -8.66 3.15 6.04
CA SER A 41 -9.12 4.38 6.69
C SER A 41 -10.59 4.66 6.34
N GLU A 42 -10.97 4.52 5.07
CA GLU A 42 -12.35 4.66 4.60
C GLU A 42 -13.30 3.59 5.18
N MET A 43 -12.77 2.41 5.52
CA MET A 43 -13.51 1.35 6.21
C MET A 43 -13.57 1.53 7.74
N GLY A 44 -12.90 2.56 8.29
CA GLY A 44 -12.81 2.80 9.73
C GLY A 44 -11.80 1.94 10.49
N ASP A 45 -10.98 1.14 9.79
CA ASP A 45 -9.91 0.33 10.38
C ASP A 45 -8.61 1.13 10.43
N TYR A 46 -8.61 2.16 11.29
CA TYR A 46 -7.47 3.06 11.46
C TYR A 46 -6.17 2.36 11.88
N PRO A 47 -6.17 1.34 12.76
CA PRO A 47 -4.94 0.62 13.10
C PRO A 47 -4.26 -0.02 11.90
N LYS A 48 -5.02 -0.67 11.00
CA LYS A 48 -4.44 -1.21 9.76
C LYS A 48 -4.02 -0.11 8.80
N ALA A 49 -4.82 0.96 8.69
CA ALA A 49 -4.49 2.09 7.84
C ALA A 49 -3.12 2.70 8.21
N ILE A 50 -2.91 3.00 9.50
CA ILE A 50 -1.67 3.58 10.02
C ILE A 50 -0.48 2.67 9.70
N SER A 51 -0.57 1.37 10.01
CA SER A 51 0.52 0.43 9.75
C SER A 51 0.93 0.37 8.26
N LEU A 52 -0.04 0.48 7.35
CA LEU A 52 0.23 0.48 5.91
C LEU A 52 0.80 1.81 5.42
N LEU A 53 0.33 2.93 5.95
CA LEU A 53 0.84 4.26 5.64
C LEU A 53 2.28 4.44 6.16
N GLU A 54 2.60 3.92 7.36
CA GLU A 54 3.96 3.90 7.90
C GLU A 54 4.90 3.11 6.99
N LYS A 55 4.45 1.96 6.49
CA LYS A 55 5.23 1.15 5.56
C LYS A 55 5.47 1.86 4.22
N ALA A 56 4.44 2.53 3.68
CA ALA A 56 4.60 3.34 2.48
C ALA A 56 5.61 4.48 2.71
N LEU A 57 5.52 5.16 3.85
CA LEU A 57 6.43 6.25 4.22
C LEU A 57 7.88 5.78 4.36
N ASP A 58 8.12 4.62 4.96
CA ASP A 58 9.46 4.03 5.08
C ASP A 58 10.07 3.73 3.69
N ILE A 59 9.28 3.18 2.77
CA ILE A 59 9.73 2.93 1.39
C ILE A 59 10.04 4.26 0.69
N TYR A 60 9.16 5.26 0.80
CA TYR A 60 9.42 6.58 0.21
C TYR A 60 10.71 7.20 0.74
N ARG A 61 10.95 7.15 2.05
CA ARG A 61 12.19 7.65 2.65
C ARG A 61 13.43 6.96 2.08
N LYS A 62 13.36 5.64 1.87
CA LYS A 62 14.46 4.85 1.28
C LYS A 62 14.60 5.01 -0.23
N SER A 63 13.59 5.56 -0.90
CA SER A 63 13.59 5.82 -2.34
C SER A 63 14.20 7.17 -2.72
N LEU A 64 14.33 8.07 -1.74
CA LEU A 64 14.94 9.38 -1.93
C LEU A 64 16.47 9.22 -2.07
N PRO A 65 17.10 9.93 -3.02
CA PRO A 65 18.55 9.94 -3.21
C PRO A 65 19.31 10.61 -2.06
#